data_AF-A0AAW5LSD5-F1
#
_entry.id   AF-A0AAW5LSD5-F1
#
_cell.length_a   1.000
_cell.length_b   1.000
_cell.length_c   1.000
_cell.angle_alpha   90.00
_cell.angle_beta   90.00
_cell.angle_gamma   90.00
#
_symmetry.space_group_name_H-M   'P 1'
#
loop_
_entity.id
_entity.type
_entity.pdbx_description
1 polymer ?
#
loop_
_entity_poly.entity_id
_entity_poly.type
_entity_poly.pdbx_seq_one_letter_code
_entity_poly.pdbx_strand_id
1 'polypeptide(L)'
;MENHLLKRLTSLFHTNKPSNEDNVPNSSVELESLAPLDYTQIASDEFETNYYKIYKDVLDNVTQDKLIKNVGVTGGYGTGKSSIIHSYFNELKGKTSIYISLAHFYSLAGNTITTPHDDKAINSQIDNILEMKIVNQLVNQIEPGKIPKANFLTKKNIKNRKIIFYSLSIICLILYFKFLLPVITEKITYSIKNFPPNLEFIDYILIIISIITMISLYYLLSNTIKKIIYKGNWSKLTINTMGINVNMENRDFSTVSYFDNFLSDVIYLFDESDADFVIFEDLDRFNDHSIFEKLREINLMVNQRRNPPKRKKIMFFYVISDEVFSEKNVDSTNNSENTSANSVNISATEKTKFFDVIIPIIPIVNNTNSFDYLKSKLLDELEITDKNDFETFLYQASLFIDDLRVLKNMVNEFKVYKEIHKENIEIDYKQLFALIIYKTLNSGDFNDLVKSKGDLYTQIKDSLEDNNG
;
A
#
# COMPACT_ATOMS: atom_id res chain seq x y z
N MET A 1 51.64 -12.33 1.54
CA MET A 1 50.54 -13.17 1.04
C MET A 1 49.16 -12.55 1.31
N GLU A 2 49.01 -11.58 2.24
CA GLU A 2 47.84 -10.68 2.42
C GLU A 2 47.25 -10.15 1.11
N ASN A 3 48.13 -9.84 0.15
CA ASN A 3 47.74 -9.31 -1.15
C ASN A 3 46.95 -10.29 -2.03
N HIS A 4 46.93 -11.60 -1.76
CA HIS A 4 46.38 -12.59 -2.69
C HIS A 4 44.88 -12.83 -2.48
N LEU A 5 44.41 -12.87 -1.22
CA LEU A 5 42.99 -13.07 -0.89
C LEU A 5 42.23 -11.74 -0.92
N LEU A 6 42.87 -10.63 -0.53
CA LEU A 6 42.35 -9.29 -0.80
C LEU A 6 42.32 -9.02 -2.31
N LYS A 7 43.29 -9.52 -3.11
CA LYS A 7 43.18 -9.55 -4.59
C LYS A 7 42.07 -10.46 -5.09
N ARG A 8 41.79 -11.58 -4.43
CA ARG A 8 40.71 -12.51 -4.83
C ARG A 8 39.33 -11.92 -4.53
N LEU A 9 39.16 -11.31 -3.36
CA LEU A 9 37.98 -10.53 -3.01
C LEU A 9 37.86 -9.28 -3.88
N THR A 10 38.92 -8.50 -4.08
CA THR A 10 38.86 -7.38 -5.05
C THR A 10 38.69 -7.85 -6.49
N SER A 11 39.09 -9.06 -6.89
CA SER A 11 38.75 -9.64 -8.20
C SER A 11 37.27 -10.03 -8.32
N LEU A 12 36.59 -10.26 -7.17
CA LEU A 12 35.14 -10.37 -7.08
C LEU A 12 34.44 -9.00 -7.20
N PHE A 13 35.15 -7.88 -7.02
CA PHE A 13 34.58 -6.52 -7.06
C PHE A 13 35.11 -5.64 -8.22
N HIS A 14 36.23 -6.01 -8.83
CA HIS A 14 36.91 -5.29 -9.91
C HIS A 14 37.44 -6.27 -10.96
N THR A 15 36.74 -6.36 -12.09
CA THR A 15 37.22 -7.07 -13.28
C THR A 15 38.21 -6.18 -14.06
N ASN A 16 39.51 -6.29 -13.77
CA ASN A 16 40.57 -5.64 -14.55
C ASN A 16 41.11 -6.56 -15.66
N LYS A 17 40.23 -7.11 -16.50
CA LYS A 17 40.63 -7.70 -17.78
C LYS A 17 39.84 -7.04 -18.90
N PRO A 18 40.49 -6.55 -19.97
CA PRO A 18 39.77 -6.10 -21.15
C PRO A 18 39.16 -7.35 -21.79
N SER A 19 37.84 -7.42 -21.81
CA SER A 19 37.10 -8.39 -22.63
C SER A 19 37.45 -8.11 -24.09
N ASN A 20 38.00 -9.11 -24.78
CA ASN A 20 38.06 -9.07 -26.25
C ASN A 20 36.62 -8.93 -26.74
N GLU A 21 36.34 -7.84 -27.46
CA GLU A 21 35.13 -7.67 -28.27
C GLU A 21 35.11 -8.79 -29.30
N ASP A 22 34.41 -9.88 -29.02
CA ASP A 22 33.67 -10.70 -29.99
C ASP A 22 33.09 -11.91 -29.26
N ASN A 23 31.76 -12.03 -29.28
CA ASN A 23 30.89 -12.95 -28.53
C ASN A 23 30.42 -12.44 -27.16
N VAL A 24 29.46 -11.49 -27.17
CA VAL A 24 28.52 -11.37 -26.05
C VAL A 24 27.51 -12.51 -26.21
N PRO A 25 27.53 -13.57 -25.38
CA PRO A 25 26.41 -14.49 -25.34
C PRO A 25 25.22 -13.68 -24.80
N ASN A 26 24.06 -13.78 -25.44
CA ASN A 26 22.79 -13.36 -24.83
C ASN A 26 22.51 -14.27 -23.62
N SER A 27 23.18 -14.09 -22.48
CA SER A 27 22.72 -14.62 -21.19
C SER A 27 21.87 -13.55 -20.53
N SER A 28 20.55 -13.61 -20.76
CA SER A 28 19.62 -12.85 -19.93
C SER A 28 19.55 -13.55 -18.57
N VAL A 29 20.18 -12.96 -17.55
CA VAL A 29 20.01 -13.40 -16.17
C VAL A 29 18.57 -13.13 -15.76
N GLU A 30 17.77 -14.19 -15.62
CA GLU A 30 16.39 -14.08 -15.17
C GLU A 30 16.36 -14.13 -13.64
N LEU A 31 15.86 -13.05 -13.04
CA LEU A 31 15.73 -12.91 -11.58
C LEU A 31 14.31 -13.28 -11.15
N GLU A 32 14.22 -13.97 -10.02
CA GLU A 32 12.95 -14.27 -9.38
C GLU A 32 12.36 -13.02 -8.71
N SER A 33 11.08 -12.76 -8.94
CA SER A 33 10.41 -11.63 -8.30
C SER A 33 10.25 -11.85 -6.79
N LEU A 34 10.59 -10.82 -6.01
CA LEU A 34 10.32 -10.74 -4.57
C LEU A 34 8.92 -10.18 -4.26
N ALA A 35 8.21 -9.69 -5.29
CA ALA A 35 6.84 -9.24 -5.14
C ALA A 35 5.93 -10.41 -4.73
N PRO A 36 4.75 -10.13 -4.14
CA PRO A 36 3.76 -11.18 -3.90
C PRO A 36 3.49 -11.99 -5.18
N LEU A 37 3.66 -13.31 -5.09
CA LEU A 37 3.30 -14.25 -6.14
C LEU A 37 1.82 -14.10 -6.53
N ASP A 38 1.56 -14.10 -7.84
CA ASP A 38 0.22 -14.19 -8.41
C ASP A 38 -0.02 -15.62 -8.89
N TYR A 39 -0.71 -16.42 -8.07
CA TYR A 39 -0.99 -17.83 -8.37
C TYR A 39 -1.87 -18.01 -9.60
N THR A 40 -2.54 -16.96 -10.09
CA THR A 40 -3.30 -17.04 -11.33
C THR A 40 -2.41 -17.15 -12.57
N GLN A 41 -1.12 -16.81 -12.44
CA GLN A 41 -0.14 -16.83 -13.54
C GLN A 41 0.79 -18.05 -13.48
N ILE A 42 0.82 -18.77 -12.36
CA ILE A 42 1.71 -19.91 -12.12
C ILE A 42 0.97 -21.19 -12.49
N ALA A 43 0.95 -21.52 -13.78
CA ALA A 43 0.26 -22.71 -14.29
C ALA A 43 1.13 -23.97 -14.32
N SER A 44 2.45 -23.84 -14.10
CA SER A 44 3.43 -24.93 -14.31
C SER A 44 3.74 -25.75 -13.07
N ASP A 45 3.46 -25.25 -11.86
CA ASP A 45 3.75 -25.94 -10.61
C ASP A 45 2.47 -26.57 -10.02
N GLU A 46 2.42 -27.90 -10.02
CA GLU A 46 1.27 -28.68 -9.53
C GLU A 46 1.06 -28.50 -8.02
N PHE A 47 2.13 -28.36 -7.24
CA PHE A 47 2.05 -28.15 -5.80
C PHE A 47 1.49 -26.77 -5.47
N GLU A 48 2.05 -25.71 -6.04
CA GLU A 48 1.57 -24.34 -5.80
C GLU A 48 0.13 -24.14 -6.29
N THR A 49 -0.24 -24.77 -7.42
CA THR A 49 -1.61 -24.75 -7.93
C THR A 49 -2.59 -25.41 -6.96
N ASN A 50 -2.25 -26.60 -6.45
CA ASN A 50 -3.08 -27.31 -5.48
C ASN A 50 -3.15 -26.56 -4.14
N TYR A 51 -2.04 -26.00 -3.69
CA TYR A 51 -1.94 -25.18 -2.49
C TYR A 51 -2.88 -23.97 -2.58
N TYR A 52 -2.81 -23.18 -3.66
CA TYR A 52 -3.69 -22.03 -3.86
C TYR A 52 -5.16 -22.44 -3.98
N LYS A 53 -5.46 -23.57 -4.65
CA LYS A 53 -6.84 -24.08 -4.80
C LYS A 53 -7.52 -24.31 -3.45
N ILE A 54 -6.81 -24.85 -2.46
CA ILE A 54 -7.35 -25.06 -1.10
C ILE A 54 -7.78 -23.71 -0.49
N TYR A 55 -6.92 -22.70 -0.55
CA TYR A 55 -7.26 -21.37 -0.01
C TYR A 55 -8.35 -20.68 -0.79
N LYS A 56 -8.38 -20.85 -2.11
CA LYS A 56 -9.46 -20.34 -2.96
C LYS A 56 -10.82 -20.90 -2.53
N ASP A 57 -10.91 -22.21 -2.33
CA ASP A 57 -12.15 -22.86 -1.87
C ASP A 57 -12.57 -22.33 -0.48
N VAL A 58 -11.61 -22.12 0.43
CA VAL A 58 -11.87 -21.51 1.75
C VAL A 58 -12.39 -20.06 1.61
N LEU A 59 -11.71 -19.25 0.80
CA LEU A 59 -12.08 -17.84 0.57
C LEU A 59 -13.44 -17.71 -0.13
N ASP A 60 -13.77 -18.60 -1.06
CA ASP A 60 -15.09 -18.65 -1.71
C ASP A 60 -16.20 -18.92 -0.70
N ASN A 61 -16.00 -19.89 0.21
CA ASN A 61 -16.96 -20.15 1.28
C ASN A 61 -17.13 -18.93 2.21
N VAL A 62 -16.02 -18.31 2.61
CA VAL A 62 -16.02 -17.15 3.52
C VAL A 62 -16.69 -15.93 2.89
N THR A 63 -16.39 -15.61 1.62
CA THR A 63 -16.92 -14.42 0.96
C THR A 63 -18.42 -14.53 0.61
N GLN A 64 -18.91 -15.75 0.38
CA GLN A 64 -20.32 -16.03 0.06
C GLN A 64 -21.24 -16.06 1.30
N ASP A 65 -20.70 -16.37 2.48
CA ASP A 65 -21.46 -16.38 3.73
C ASP A 65 -22.06 -14.99 4.01
N LYS A 66 -23.31 -14.87 4.47
CA LYS A 66 -23.97 -13.57 4.68
C LYS A 66 -23.65 -12.90 6.02
N LEU A 67 -23.21 -13.66 7.02
CA LEU A 67 -22.98 -13.22 8.39
C LEU A 67 -21.55 -12.72 8.61
N ILE A 68 -20.58 -13.32 7.91
CA ILE A 68 -19.18 -12.93 8.01
C ILE A 68 -18.97 -11.50 7.50
N LYS A 69 -18.29 -10.66 8.30
CA LYS A 69 -17.97 -9.28 7.95
C LYS A 69 -16.51 -8.92 8.22
N ASN A 70 -15.87 -9.57 9.18
CA ASN A 70 -14.47 -9.34 9.54
C ASN A 70 -13.70 -10.66 9.45
N VAL A 71 -12.67 -10.71 8.60
CA VAL A 71 -11.89 -11.91 8.32
C VAL A 71 -10.42 -11.66 8.64
N GLY A 72 -9.86 -12.43 9.57
CA GLY A 72 -8.42 -12.43 9.82
C GLY A 72 -7.71 -13.39 8.88
N VAL A 73 -6.62 -12.95 8.24
CA VAL A 73 -5.75 -13.78 7.41
C VAL A 73 -4.38 -13.76 8.06
N THR A 74 -4.01 -14.85 8.72
CA THR A 74 -2.89 -14.85 9.67
C THR A 74 -1.80 -15.85 9.31
N GLY A 75 -0.58 -15.60 9.75
CA GLY A 75 0.60 -16.42 9.45
C GLY A 75 1.87 -15.61 9.71
N GLY A 76 3.04 -16.25 9.78
CA GLY A 76 4.32 -15.55 9.98
C GLY A 76 4.66 -14.53 8.89
N TYR A 77 5.72 -13.75 9.10
CA TYR A 77 6.30 -12.95 8.01
C TYR A 77 6.81 -13.87 6.89
N GLY A 78 6.72 -13.42 5.64
CA GLY A 78 7.20 -14.21 4.50
C GLY A 78 6.35 -15.43 4.09
N THR A 79 5.28 -15.79 4.82
CA THR A 79 4.51 -17.02 4.56
C THR A 79 3.59 -17.00 3.33
N GLY A 80 3.51 -15.88 2.60
CA GLY A 80 2.70 -15.76 1.37
C GLY A 80 1.26 -15.28 1.55
N LYS A 81 0.92 -14.67 2.70
CA LYS A 81 -0.43 -14.13 2.99
C LYS A 81 -0.94 -13.19 1.90
N SER A 82 -0.18 -12.15 1.59
CA SER A 82 -0.52 -11.18 0.54
C SER A 82 -0.62 -11.85 -0.83
N SER A 83 0.25 -12.82 -1.15
CA SER A 83 0.18 -13.55 -2.43
C SER A 83 -1.16 -14.24 -2.64
N ILE A 84 -1.64 -14.98 -1.64
CA ILE A 84 -2.93 -15.68 -1.72
C ILE A 84 -4.08 -14.67 -1.85
N ILE A 85 -4.07 -13.63 -1.02
CA ILE A 85 -5.14 -12.63 -0.98
C ILE A 85 -5.21 -11.81 -2.26
N HIS A 86 -4.09 -11.31 -2.75
CA HIS A 86 -4.03 -10.58 -4.00
C HIS A 86 -4.46 -11.46 -5.19
N SER A 87 -3.97 -12.71 -5.26
CA SER A 87 -4.36 -13.65 -6.32
C SER A 87 -5.88 -13.87 -6.35
N TYR A 88 -6.49 -14.10 -5.18
CA TYR A 88 -7.91 -14.35 -5.06
C TYR A 88 -8.77 -13.15 -5.46
N PHE A 89 -8.49 -11.97 -4.91
CA PHE A 89 -9.30 -10.77 -5.19
C PHE A 89 -9.06 -10.22 -6.60
N ASN A 90 -7.89 -10.43 -7.19
CA ASN A 90 -7.64 -10.10 -8.60
C ASN A 90 -8.45 -11.01 -9.54
N GLU A 91 -8.71 -12.26 -9.16
CA GLU A 91 -9.51 -13.21 -9.95
C GLU A 91 -11.02 -12.88 -9.91
N LEU A 92 -11.51 -12.25 -8.84
CA LEU A 92 -12.92 -11.90 -8.64
C LEU A 92 -13.40 -10.76 -9.55
N LYS A 93 -13.61 -11.07 -10.83
CA LYS A 93 -14.15 -10.14 -11.83
C LYS A 93 -15.55 -9.63 -11.41
N GLY A 94 -15.71 -8.32 -11.37
CA GLY A 94 -16.98 -7.65 -11.05
C GLY A 94 -17.24 -7.43 -9.56
N LYS A 95 -16.28 -7.76 -8.70
CA LYS A 95 -16.21 -7.33 -7.31
C LYS A 95 -15.20 -6.21 -7.15
N THR A 96 -15.46 -5.30 -6.24
CA THR A 96 -14.61 -4.13 -5.96
C THR A 96 -13.88 -4.32 -4.64
N SER A 97 -12.56 -4.32 -4.69
CA SER A 97 -11.67 -4.43 -3.54
C SER A 97 -10.88 -3.14 -3.35
N ILE A 98 -10.81 -2.65 -2.11
CA ILE A 98 -9.94 -1.54 -1.70
C ILE A 98 -8.79 -2.11 -0.88
N TYR A 99 -7.57 -1.72 -1.22
CA TYR A 99 -6.36 -2.17 -0.51
C TYR A 99 -5.78 -1.03 0.31
N ILE A 100 -5.55 -1.25 1.60
CA ILE A 100 -4.96 -0.27 2.51
C ILE A 100 -3.68 -0.89 3.08
N SER A 101 -2.51 -0.38 2.66
CA SER A 101 -1.19 -0.89 3.07
C SER A 101 -0.37 0.20 3.75
N LEU A 102 0.23 -0.12 4.90
CA LEU A 102 0.82 0.86 5.80
C LEU A 102 2.36 0.77 5.93
N ALA A 103 3.02 0.06 5.01
CA ALA A 103 4.42 -0.36 5.05
C ALA A 103 5.49 0.71 5.41
N HIS A 104 5.26 2.01 5.17
CA HIS A 104 6.26 3.09 5.36
C HIS A 104 5.94 4.06 6.52
N PHE A 105 5.19 3.63 7.54
CA PHE A 105 4.76 4.57 8.56
C PHE A 105 5.82 4.99 9.58
N TYR A 106 6.49 4.04 10.25
CA TYR A 106 7.38 4.36 11.38
C TYR A 106 8.52 5.31 11.01
N SER A 107 9.05 5.20 9.78
CA SER A 107 10.07 6.11 9.26
C SER A 107 9.56 7.56 9.10
N LEU A 108 8.29 7.75 8.72
CA LEU A 108 7.68 9.08 8.62
C LEU A 108 7.31 9.66 10.00
N ALA A 109 6.87 8.81 10.93
CA ALA A 109 6.52 9.22 12.29
C ALA A 109 7.76 9.58 13.11
N GLY A 110 8.83 8.79 13.02
CA GLY A 110 10.10 9.07 13.73
C GLY A 110 10.76 10.39 13.33
N ASN A 111 10.53 10.87 12.11
CA ASN A 111 11.03 12.17 11.64
C ASN A 111 10.15 13.36 12.05
N THR A 112 8.92 13.11 12.52
CA THR A 112 7.94 14.16 12.88
C THR A 112 7.71 14.29 14.38
N ILE A 113 7.97 13.23 15.14
CA ILE A 113 7.90 13.23 16.60
C ILE A 113 9.23 13.79 17.14
N THR A 114 9.31 15.10 17.34
CA THR A 114 10.36 15.68 18.17
C THR A 114 10.20 15.09 19.58
N THR A 115 11.27 14.54 20.16
CA THR A 115 11.30 13.98 21.53
C THR A 115 10.61 14.91 22.55
N PRO A 116 9.61 14.46 23.32
CA PRO A 116 9.79 14.41 24.79
C PRO A 116 8.97 13.36 25.60
N HIS A 117 9.60 12.89 26.68
CA HIS A 117 9.15 12.51 28.04
C HIS A 117 7.97 11.58 28.42
N ASP A 118 7.01 11.16 27.57
CA ASP A 118 5.92 10.23 28.00
C ASP A 118 5.46 9.23 26.92
N ASP A 119 5.62 7.93 27.18
CA ASP A 119 5.33 6.83 26.24
C ASP A 119 3.85 6.74 25.82
N LYS A 120 2.91 7.05 26.73
CA LYS A 120 1.46 6.98 26.45
C LYS A 120 0.99 8.03 25.44
N ALA A 121 1.55 9.25 25.51
CA ALA A 121 1.20 10.33 24.59
C ALA A 121 1.72 10.04 23.17
N ILE A 122 2.90 9.41 23.07
CA ILE A 122 3.51 8.99 21.81
C ILE A 122 2.65 7.92 21.13
N ASN A 123 2.22 6.89 21.86
CA ASN A 123 1.37 5.83 21.31
C ASN A 123 0.04 6.40 20.77
N SER A 124 -0.66 7.24 21.55
CA SER A 124 -1.90 7.86 21.08
C SER A 124 -1.72 8.74 19.83
N GLN A 125 -0.58 9.42 19.69
CA GLN A 125 -0.27 10.17 18.47
C GLN A 125 -0.03 9.24 17.28
N ILE A 126 0.69 8.13 17.48
CA ILE A 126 0.92 7.11 16.44
C ILE A 126 -0.42 6.55 15.95
N ASP A 127 -1.33 6.21 16.86
CA ASP A 127 -2.65 5.67 16.54
C ASP A 127 -3.47 6.66 15.70
N ASN A 128 -3.45 7.94 16.08
CA ASN A 128 -4.16 8.97 15.34
C ASN A 128 -3.63 9.21 13.92
N ILE A 129 -2.30 9.14 13.74
CA ILE A 129 -1.71 9.25 12.41
C ILE A 129 -2.02 7.98 11.60
N LEU A 130 -2.04 6.79 12.23
CA LEU A 130 -2.43 5.53 11.58
C LEU A 130 -3.86 5.64 11.01
N GLU A 131 -4.81 6.03 11.84
CA GLU A 131 -6.21 6.26 11.44
C GLU A 131 -6.30 7.26 10.28
N MET A 132 -5.60 8.40 10.39
CA MET A 132 -5.56 9.40 9.33
C MET A 132 -5.00 8.84 8.02
N LYS A 133 -3.98 7.97 8.05
CA LYS A 133 -3.45 7.34 6.83
C LYS A 133 -4.43 6.35 6.20
N ILE A 134 -5.15 5.58 7.01
CA ILE A 134 -6.21 4.69 6.53
C ILE A 134 -7.27 5.51 5.78
N VAL A 135 -7.76 6.60 6.38
CA VAL A 135 -8.73 7.50 5.72
C VAL A 135 -8.14 8.09 4.43
N ASN A 136 -6.89 8.54 4.44
CA ASN A 136 -6.27 9.13 3.27
C ASN A 136 -6.14 8.13 2.10
N GLN A 137 -5.75 6.88 2.37
CA GLN A 137 -5.68 5.85 1.32
C GLN A 137 -7.07 5.51 0.77
N LEU A 138 -8.08 5.45 1.64
CA LEU A 138 -9.46 5.23 1.25
C LEU A 138 -9.97 6.35 0.33
N VAL A 139 -9.79 7.62 0.73
CA VAL A 139 -10.22 8.80 -0.04
C VAL A 139 -9.59 8.85 -1.43
N ASN A 140 -8.31 8.48 -1.56
CA ASN A 140 -7.60 8.51 -2.84
C ASN A 140 -7.99 7.37 -3.79
N GLN A 141 -8.59 6.29 -3.28
CA GLN A 141 -9.08 5.17 -4.09
C GLN A 141 -10.54 5.32 -4.52
N ILE A 142 -11.30 6.22 -3.90
CA ILE A 142 -12.70 6.47 -4.24
C ILE A 142 -12.80 7.60 -5.26
N GLU A 143 -13.62 7.41 -6.29
CA GLU A 143 -13.86 8.45 -7.28
C GLU A 143 -14.45 9.72 -6.63
N PRO A 144 -13.90 10.93 -6.92
CA PRO A 144 -14.36 12.18 -6.30
C PRO A 144 -15.84 12.51 -6.57
N GLY A 145 -16.45 11.87 -7.58
CA GLY A 145 -17.86 12.03 -7.90
C GLY A 145 -18.81 11.28 -6.98
N LYS A 146 -18.35 10.20 -6.33
CA LYS A 146 -19.14 9.35 -5.43
C LYS A 146 -19.22 9.89 -4.01
N ILE A 147 -18.21 10.67 -3.61
CA ILE A 147 -18.10 11.24 -2.26
C ILE A 147 -18.21 12.78 -2.25
N PRO A 148 -19.24 13.41 -2.86
CA PRO A 148 -19.34 14.86 -2.94
C PRO A 148 -19.53 15.55 -1.58
N LYS A 149 -19.94 14.80 -0.54
CA LYS A 149 -20.15 15.32 0.82
C LYS A 149 -18.93 15.12 1.73
N ALA A 150 -17.89 14.42 1.27
CA ALA A 150 -16.71 14.19 2.10
C ALA A 150 -15.93 15.50 2.26
N ASN A 151 -15.55 15.80 3.50
CA ASN A 151 -14.70 16.96 3.81
C ASN A 151 -13.27 16.81 3.25
N PHE A 152 -12.88 15.59 2.91
CA PHE A 152 -11.59 15.23 2.31
C PHE A 152 -11.65 15.35 0.78
N LEU A 153 -11.55 16.56 0.25
CA LEU A 153 -11.67 16.79 -1.18
C LEU A 153 -10.39 16.39 -1.93
N THR A 154 -10.50 15.39 -2.81
CA THR A 154 -9.48 15.11 -3.83
C THR A 154 -9.50 16.19 -4.92
N LYS A 155 -8.31 16.67 -5.28
CA LYS A 155 -8.15 17.72 -6.31
C LYS A 155 -8.69 17.21 -7.64
N LYS A 156 -9.73 17.86 -8.15
CA LYS A 156 -10.30 17.55 -9.47
C LYS A 156 -9.81 18.53 -10.53
N ASN A 157 -9.28 18.00 -11.63
CA ASN A 157 -9.11 18.77 -12.85
C ASN A 157 -10.48 19.10 -13.45
N ILE A 158 -10.80 20.40 -13.56
CA ILE A 158 -12.00 20.87 -14.22
C ILE A 158 -11.81 20.66 -15.72
N LYS A 159 -12.69 19.90 -16.38
CA LYS A 159 -12.63 19.69 -17.84
C LYS A 159 -12.67 21.05 -18.57
N ASN A 160 -11.64 21.37 -19.37
CA ASN A 160 -11.48 22.66 -20.07
C ASN A 160 -12.73 23.10 -20.85
N ARG A 161 -13.46 22.16 -21.47
CA ARG A 161 -14.71 22.45 -22.20
C ARG A 161 -15.79 23.14 -21.35
N LYS A 162 -15.89 22.83 -20.06
CA LYS A 162 -16.85 23.49 -19.16
C LYS A 162 -16.43 24.92 -18.86
N ILE A 163 -15.12 25.17 -18.72
CA ILE A 163 -14.58 26.52 -18.49
C ILE A 163 -14.86 27.41 -19.71
N ILE A 164 -14.62 26.90 -20.91
CA ILE A 164 -14.90 27.60 -22.18
C ILE A 164 -16.39 27.95 -22.30
N PHE A 165 -17.29 27.04 -21.90
CA PHE A 165 -18.73 27.32 -21.94
C PHE A 165 -19.14 28.41 -20.93
N TYR A 166 -18.57 28.40 -19.72
CA TYR A 166 -18.82 29.44 -18.73
C TYR A 166 -18.25 30.80 -19.14
N SER A 167 -17.03 30.84 -19.70
CA SER A 167 -16.43 32.09 -20.18
C SER A 167 -17.21 32.67 -21.35
N LEU A 168 -17.64 31.84 -22.30
CA LEU A 168 -18.47 32.27 -23.42
C LEU A 168 -19.81 32.85 -22.94
N SER A 169 -20.43 32.23 -21.93
CA SER A 169 -21.69 32.73 -21.39
C SER A 169 -21.55 34.06 -20.65
N ILE A 170 -20.43 34.31 -19.98
CA ILE A 170 -20.13 35.61 -19.35
C ILE A 170 -19.95 36.69 -20.42
N ILE A 171 -19.27 36.37 -21.52
CA ILE A 171 -19.11 37.30 -22.65
C ILE A 171 -20.48 37.64 -23.26
N CYS A 172 -21.33 36.64 -23.51
CA CYS A 172 -22.70 36.87 -24.00
C CYS A 172 -23.52 37.76 -23.05
N LEU A 173 -23.33 37.61 -21.73
CA LEU A 173 -24.00 38.45 -20.73
C LEU A 173 -23.59 39.92 -20.82
N ILE A 174 -22.27 40.17 -20.93
CA ILE A 174 -21.74 41.53 -21.06
C ILE A 174 -22.26 42.19 -22.35
N LEU A 175 -22.30 41.43 -23.45
CA LEU A 175 -22.84 41.90 -24.72
C LEU A 175 -24.35 42.21 -24.62
N TYR A 176 -25.12 41.38 -23.95
CA TYR A 176 -26.55 41.63 -23.70
C TYR A 176 -26.78 42.95 -22.96
N PHE A 177 -26.09 43.16 -21.83
CA PHE A 177 -26.25 44.38 -21.03
C PHE A 177 -25.75 45.63 -21.76
N LYS A 178 -24.65 45.52 -22.51
CA LYS A 178 -24.04 46.67 -23.20
C LYS A 178 -24.83 47.10 -24.43
N PHE A 179 -25.37 46.16 -25.20
CA PHE A 179 -25.95 46.46 -26.52
C PHE A 179 -27.46 46.20 -26.63
N LEU A 180 -27.96 45.09 -26.07
CA LEU A 180 -29.36 44.69 -26.28
C LEU A 180 -30.31 45.35 -25.28
N LEU A 181 -29.92 45.43 -24.00
CA LEU A 181 -30.75 46.00 -22.95
C LEU A 181 -31.12 47.47 -23.21
N PRO A 182 -30.18 48.37 -23.59
CA PRO A 182 -30.52 49.77 -23.86
C PRO A 182 -31.56 49.94 -24.97
N VAL A 183 -31.39 49.19 -26.08
CA VAL A 183 -32.31 49.21 -27.23
C VAL A 183 -33.70 48.74 -26.82
N ILE A 184 -33.80 47.67 -26.03
CA ILE A 184 -35.07 47.19 -25.50
C ILE A 184 -35.72 48.23 -24.61
N THR A 185 -34.96 48.81 -23.67
CA THR A 185 -35.49 49.80 -22.73
C THR A 185 -35.99 51.06 -23.43
N GLU A 186 -35.30 51.53 -24.48
CA GLU A 186 -35.70 52.69 -25.26
C GLU A 186 -37.02 52.41 -26.02
N LYS A 187 -37.13 51.24 -26.68
CA LYS A 187 -38.34 50.86 -27.42
C LYS A 187 -39.56 50.63 -26.52
N ILE A 188 -39.37 50.01 -25.35
CA ILE A 188 -40.43 49.85 -24.36
C ILE A 188 -40.86 51.22 -23.83
N THR A 189 -39.91 52.10 -23.50
CA THR A 189 -40.21 53.45 -23.00
C THR A 189 -40.97 54.28 -24.04
N TYR A 190 -40.56 54.21 -25.31
CA TYR A 190 -41.25 54.85 -26.43
C TYR A 190 -42.69 54.33 -26.59
N SER A 191 -42.88 53.01 -26.52
CA SER A 191 -44.18 52.35 -26.65
C SER A 191 -45.15 52.70 -25.53
N ILE A 192 -44.65 52.84 -24.30
CA ILE A 192 -45.45 53.27 -23.14
C ILE A 192 -45.86 54.75 -23.28
N LYS A 193 -44.97 55.60 -23.81
CA LYS A 193 -45.23 57.03 -23.95
C LYS A 193 -46.23 57.35 -25.08
N ASN A 194 -46.28 56.53 -26.12
CA ASN A 194 -47.12 56.73 -27.30
C ASN A 194 -48.18 55.62 -27.42
N PHE A 195 -49.19 55.65 -26.54
CA PHE A 195 -50.28 54.68 -26.60
C PHE A 195 -51.34 55.09 -27.65
N PRO A 196 -51.78 54.18 -28.55
CA PRO A 196 -51.45 52.76 -28.63
C PRO A 196 -50.06 52.49 -29.23
N PRO A 197 -49.31 51.50 -28.71
CA PRO A 197 -47.93 51.25 -29.08
C PRO A 197 -47.81 50.75 -30.52
N ASN A 198 -47.02 51.43 -31.34
CA ASN A 198 -46.71 51.01 -32.71
C ASN A 198 -45.43 50.16 -32.75
N LEU A 199 -45.48 48.98 -32.13
CA LEU A 199 -44.37 48.03 -32.13
C LEU A 199 -44.35 47.20 -33.42
N GLU A 200 -43.20 47.14 -34.09
CA GLU A 200 -43.04 46.32 -35.29
C GLU A 200 -42.85 44.84 -34.91
N PHE A 201 -43.11 43.92 -35.83
CA PHE A 201 -42.91 42.48 -35.62
C PHE A 201 -41.49 42.14 -35.12
N ILE A 202 -40.49 42.90 -35.56
CA ILE A 202 -39.08 42.77 -35.15
C ILE A 202 -38.90 43.03 -33.65
N ASP A 203 -39.68 43.93 -33.06
CA ASP A 203 -39.57 44.28 -31.64
C ASP A 203 -40.07 43.16 -30.74
N TYR A 204 -41.15 42.48 -31.15
CA TYR A 204 -41.65 41.29 -30.45
C TYR A 204 -40.63 40.15 -30.47
N ILE A 205 -39.95 39.93 -31.61
CA ILE A 205 -38.88 38.94 -31.71
C ILE A 205 -37.71 39.28 -30.76
N LEU A 206 -37.34 40.55 -30.68
CA LEU A 206 -36.22 41.00 -29.84
C LEU A 206 -36.54 40.87 -28.34
N ILE A 207 -37.79 41.10 -27.93
CA ILE A 207 -38.28 40.83 -26.57
C ILE A 207 -38.25 39.33 -26.26
N ILE A 208 -38.69 38.47 -27.17
CA ILE A 208 -38.66 37.00 -26.98
C ILE A 208 -37.22 36.50 -26.83
N ILE A 209 -36.30 36.96 -27.67
CA ILE A 209 -34.87 36.61 -27.57
C ILE A 209 -34.31 37.05 -26.21
N SER A 210 -34.66 38.25 -25.75
CA SER A 210 -34.26 38.76 -24.44
C SER A 210 -34.73 37.87 -23.29
N ILE A 211 -35.99 37.43 -23.31
CA ILE A 211 -36.55 36.52 -22.30
C ILE A 211 -35.80 35.17 -22.31
N ILE A 212 -35.54 34.60 -23.48
CA ILE A 212 -34.80 33.34 -23.61
C ILE A 212 -33.38 33.48 -23.06
N THR A 213 -32.69 34.60 -23.35
CA THR A 213 -31.35 34.85 -22.82
C THR A 213 -31.33 35.00 -21.30
N MET A 214 -32.37 35.62 -20.71
CA MET A 214 -32.53 35.74 -19.25
C MET A 214 -32.78 34.40 -18.57
N ILE A 215 -33.62 33.53 -19.17
CA ILE A 215 -33.86 32.17 -18.65
C ILE A 215 -32.57 31.34 -18.71
N SER A 216 -31.83 31.41 -19.82
CA SER A 216 -30.54 30.73 -19.98
C SER A 216 -29.52 31.18 -18.94
N LEU A 217 -29.45 32.49 -18.70
CA LEU A 217 -28.57 33.07 -17.68
C LEU A 217 -28.95 32.64 -16.27
N TYR A 218 -30.24 32.66 -15.93
CA TYR A 218 -30.75 32.19 -14.64
C TYR A 218 -30.35 30.73 -14.38
N TYR A 219 -30.50 29.86 -15.40
CA TYR A 219 -30.10 28.47 -15.28
C TYR A 219 -28.59 28.33 -15.00
N LEU A 220 -27.75 29.11 -15.69
CA LEU A 220 -26.31 29.08 -15.47
C LEU A 220 -25.90 29.61 -14.10
N LEU A 221 -26.49 30.73 -13.67
CA LEU A 221 -26.25 31.31 -12.35
C LEU A 221 -26.71 30.38 -11.23
N SER A 222 -27.88 29.74 -11.38
CA SER A 222 -28.36 28.76 -10.41
C SER A 222 -27.41 27.55 -10.30
N ASN A 223 -26.79 27.13 -11.40
CA ASN A 223 -25.86 26.00 -11.42
C ASN A 223 -24.48 26.37 -10.85
N THR A 224 -24.02 27.61 -11.05
CA THR A 224 -22.78 28.11 -10.39
C THR A 224 -23.00 28.31 -8.90
N ILE A 225 -24.12 28.90 -8.49
CA ILE A 225 -24.50 29.07 -7.08
C ILE A 225 -24.66 27.71 -6.40
N LYS A 226 -25.37 26.75 -7.01
CA LYS A 226 -25.44 25.37 -6.49
C LYS A 226 -24.03 24.80 -6.31
N LYS A 227 -23.12 24.95 -7.27
CA LYS A 227 -21.74 24.46 -7.10
C LYS A 227 -20.97 25.19 -6.01
N ILE A 228 -21.15 26.50 -5.85
CA ILE A 228 -20.50 27.27 -4.78
C ILE A 228 -21.07 26.87 -3.42
N ILE A 229 -22.36 26.57 -3.31
CA ILE A 229 -22.99 26.14 -2.06
C ILE A 229 -22.64 24.66 -1.75
N TYR A 230 -22.63 23.78 -2.75
CA TYR A 230 -22.31 22.36 -2.59
C TYR A 230 -20.81 22.04 -2.57
N LYS A 231 -19.93 22.95 -3.03
CA LYS A 231 -18.46 22.77 -2.98
C LYS A 231 -17.72 23.83 -2.16
N GLY A 232 -18.33 24.98 -1.92
CA GLY A 232 -17.75 26.05 -1.13
C GLY A 232 -18.04 25.80 0.34
N ASN A 233 -17.19 24.98 0.95
CA ASN A 233 -17.06 24.95 2.39
C ASN A 233 -16.59 26.34 2.87
N TRP A 234 -17.51 27.16 3.38
CA TRP A 234 -17.25 28.42 4.11
C TRP A 234 -16.85 28.17 5.57
N SER A 235 -16.18 27.06 5.84
CA SER A 235 -15.49 26.82 7.11
C SER A 235 -14.05 26.48 6.80
N LYS A 236 -13.16 27.43 7.09
CA LYS A 236 -11.73 27.26 7.37
C LYS A 236 -11.25 25.82 7.32
N LEU A 237 -10.35 25.50 6.39
CA LEU A 237 -9.13 24.73 6.70
C LEU A 237 -8.21 24.70 5.48
N THR A 238 -7.11 25.44 5.62
CA THR A 238 -5.85 25.26 4.91
C THR A 238 -5.46 23.78 4.88
N ILE A 239 -5.56 23.16 3.71
CA ILE A 239 -4.83 21.94 3.38
C ILE A 239 -4.06 22.27 2.10
N ASN A 240 -2.91 22.93 2.29
CA ASN A 240 -1.88 22.93 1.27
C ASN A 240 -1.36 21.48 1.19
N THR A 241 -1.77 20.81 0.10
CA THR A 241 -0.92 19.90 -0.67
C THR A 241 0.18 19.17 0.08
N MET A 242 -0.01 17.85 0.26
CA MET A 242 1.04 16.84 0.18
C MET A 242 2.38 17.27 0.79
N GLY A 243 2.38 17.41 2.12
CA GLY A 243 3.54 17.81 2.89
C GLY A 243 3.07 18.01 4.31
N ILE A 244 3.63 17.24 5.23
CA ILE A 244 3.46 17.39 6.67
C ILE A 244 3.55 18.88 7.01
N ASN A 245 2.41 19.46 7.41
CA ASN A 245 2.24 20.64 8.22
C ASN A 245 0.84 20.54 8.82
N VAL A 246 0.60 19.40 9.49
CA VAL A 246 -0.32 19.42 10.63
C VAL A 246 0.41 20.32 11.62
N ASN A 247 -0.10 21.52 11.88
CA ASN A 247 0.30 22.28 13.04
C ASN A 247 -0.06 21.43 14.27
N MET A 248 0.84 20.52 14.64
CA MET A 248 0.80 19.67 15.83
C MET A 248 0.87 20.52 17.12
N GLU A 249 1.07 21.83 17.01
CA GLU A 249 1.22 22.72 18.15
C GLU A 249 -0.11 23.24 18.73
N ASN A 250 -1.27 23.12 18.07
CA ASN A 250 -2.45 23.90 18.51
C ASN A 250 -3.83 23.21 18.44
N ARG A 251 -3.88 21.89 18.29
CA ARG A 251 -5.08 21.12 18.67
C ARG A 251 -4.63 19.88 19.38
N ASP A 252 -5.14 19.67 20.60
CA ASP A 252 -4.90 18.49 21.43
C ASP A 252 -5.50 17.22 20.80
N PHE A 253 -4.97 16.81 19.65
CA PHE A 253 -5.20 15.48 19.07
C PHE A 253 -4.44 14.40 19.86
N SER A 254 -3.79 14.72 20.97
CA SER A 254 -3.22 13.74 21.90
C SER A 254 -4.28 13.04 22.76
N THR A 255 -5.55 13.46 22.72
CA THR A 255 -6.60 12.92 23.62
C THR A 255 -7.81 12.33 22.92
N VAL A 256 -8.04 12.61 21.62
CA VAL A 256 -9.25 12.16 20.89
C VAL A 256 -8.86 11.48 19.59
N SER A 257 -9.45 10.31 19.32
CA SER A 257 -9.22 9.53 18.11
C SER A 257 -9.63 10.29 16.84
N TYR A 258 -8.87 10.12 15.75
CA TYR A 258 -9.17 10.68 14.45
C TYR A 258 -10.44 10.07 13.86
N PHE A 259 -10.60 8.75 13.97
CA PHE A 259 -11.83 8.07 13.61
C PHE A 259 -13.02 8.61 14.37
N ASP A 260 -12.91 8.88 15.68
CA ASP A 260 -14.03 9.45 16.45
C ASP A 260 -14.42 10.85 15.95
N ASN A 261 -13.44 11.70 15.69
CA ASN A 261 -13.66 13.06 15.18
C ASN A 261 -14.32 13.07 13.79
N PHE A 262 -14.04 12.06 12.97
CA PHE A 262 -14.48 11.98 11.58
C PHE A 262 -15.38 10.76 11.30
N LEU A 263 -15.98 10.15 12.32
CA LEU A 263 -16.65 8.85 12.21
C LEU A 263 -17.74 8.87 11.13
N SER A 264 -18.53 9.94 11.11
CA SER A 264 -19.58 10.12 10.09
C SER A 264 -19.04 10.17 8.67
N ASP A 265 -17.89 10.82 8.47
CA ASP A 265 -17.22 10.90 7.17
C ASP A 265 -16.58 9.56 6.80
N VAL A 266 -15.92 8.88 7.74
CA VAL A 266 -15.33 7.55 7.52
C VAL A 266 -16.40 6.53 7.11
N ILE A 267 -17.52 6.49 7.83
CA ILE A 267 -18.66 5.62 7.48
C ILE A 267 -19.21 6.00 6.10
N TYR A 268 -19.32 7.29 5.80
CA TYR A 268 -19.79 7.77 4.50
C TYR A 268 -18.85 7.34 3.35
N LEU A 269 -17.54 7.44 3.54
CA LEU A 269 -16.53 7.00 2.57
C LEU A 269 -16.67 5.51 2.28
N PHE A 270 -16.73 4.68 3.33
CA PHE A 270 -16.92 3.24 3.14
C PHE A 270 -18.28 2.92 2.50
N ASP A 271 -19.37 3.57 2.90
CA ASP A 271 -20.70 3.33 2.32
C ASP A 271 -20.75 3.64 0.81
N GLU A 272 -20.22 4.79 0.38
CA GLU A 272 -20.23 5.25 -1.01
C GLU A 272 -19.03 4.79 -1.86
N SER A 273 -18.14 3.98 -1.28
CA SER A 273 -16.98 3.41 -2.00
C SER A 273 -17.33 2.38 -3.09
N ASP A 274 -18.56 1.87 -3.07
CA ASP A 274 -19.02 0.68 -3.81
C ASP A 274 -18.20 -0.59 -3.52
N ALA A 275 -17.26 -0.59 -2.57
CA ALA A 275 -16.41 -1.73 -2.28
C ALA A 275 -17.22 -2.91 -1.71
N ASP A 276 -16.99 -4.10 -2.26
CA ASP A 276 -17.41 -5.38 -1.67
C ASP A 276 -16.42 -5.80 -0.55
N PHE A 277 -15.12 -5.54 -0.76
CA PHE A 277 -14.04 -5.98 0.11
C PHE A 277 -13.07 -4.84 0.44
N VAL A 278 -12.60 -4.79 1.68
CA VAL A 278 -11.51 -3.90 2.11
C VAL A 278 -10.42 -4.74 2.73
N ILE A 279 -9.22 -4.70 2.16
CA ILE A 279 -8.07 -5.48 2.59
C ILE A 279 -7.11 -4.54 3.30
N PHE A 280 -6.89 -4.77 4.59
CA PHE A 280 -5.90 -4.08 5.40
C PHE A 280 -4.64 -4.94 5.51
N GLU A 281 -3.50 -4.40 5.09
CA GLU A 281 -2.19 -5.04 5.18
C GLU A 281 -1.24 -4.23 6.08
N ASP A 282 -0.28 -4.92 6.68
CA ASP A 282 0.77 -4.34 7.54
C ASP A 282 0.23 -3.60 8.79
N LEU A 283 -1.02 -3.88 9.22
CA LEU A 283 -1.56 -3.37 10.49
C LEU A 283 -0.81 -3.94 11.70
N ASP A 284 -0.23 -5.13 11.55
CA ASP A 284 0.54 -5.84 12.57
C ASP A 284 1.78 -5.08 13.05
N ARG A 285 2.33 -4.21 12.22
CA ARG A 285 3.50 -3.40 12.58
C ARG A 285 3.23 -2.39 13.69
N PHE A 286 1.97 -2.00 13.87
CA PHE A 286 1.57 -0.91 14.77
C PHE A 286 1.42 -1.33 16.23
N ASN A 287 1.40 -2.64 16.46
CA ASN A 287 1.32 -3.25 17.78
C ASN A 287 0.22 -2.70 18.71
N ASP A 288 -0.83 -2.12 18.12
CA ASP A 288 -1.98 -1.58 18.82
C ASP A 288 -3.21 -2.42 18.49
N HIS A 289 -3.87 -2.93 19.53
CA HIS A 289 -5.09 -3.71 19.40
C HIS A 289 -6.31 -2.81 19.15
N SER A 290 -6.24 -1.52 19.54
CA SER A 290 -7.37 -0.60 19.49
C SER A 290 -7.84 -0.32 18.06
N ILE A 291 -6.92 -0.33 17.09
CA ILE A 291 -7.28 -0.13 15.68
C ILE A 291 -8.21 -1.24 15.15
N PHE A 292 -8.03 -2.48 15.60
CA PHE A 292 -8.88 -3.60 15.17
C PHE A 292 -10.30 -3.46 15.73
N GLU A 293 -10.44 -3.00 16.98
CA GLU A 293 -11.73 -2.68 17.59
C GLU A 293 -12.48 -1.62 16.80
N LYS A 294 -11.82 -0.47 16.55
CA LYS A 294 -12.42 0.64 15.82
C LYS A 294 -12.81 0.27 14.40
N LEU A 295 -11.95 -0.47 13.68
CA LEU A 295 -12.27 -0.93 12.33
C LEU A 295 -13.45 -1.92 12.32
N ARG A 296 -13.56 -2.80 13.33
CA ARG A 296 -14.69 -3.71 13.49
C ARG A 296 -16.00 -2.95 13.76
N GLU A 297 -15.96 -1.92 14.61
CA GLU A 297 -17.10 -1.04 14.87
C GLU A 297 -17.53 -0.26 13.62
N ILE A 298 -16.57 0.32 12.88
CA ILE A 298 -16.83 0.99 11.61
C ILE A 298 -17.50 0.03 10.62
N ASN A 299 -16.97 -1.19 10.47
CA ASN A 299 -17.55 -2.21 9.59
C ASN A 299 -19.02 -2.52 9.97
N LEU A 300 -19.29 -2.68 11.26
CA LEU A 300 -20.64 -2.90 11.77
C LEU A 300 -21.58 -1.75 11.36
N MET A 301 -21.18 -0.51 11.60
CA MET A 301 -21.97 0.68 11.29
C MET A 301 -22.20 0.87 9.79
N VAL A 302 -21.18 0.63 8.96
CA VAL A 302 -21.30 0.69 7.49
C VAL A 302 -22.29 -0.36 6.99
N ASN A 303 -22.18 -1.60 7.46
CA ASN A 303 -23.07 -2.67 7.05
C ASN A 303 -24.51 -2.48 7.54
N GLN A 304 -24.71 -1.88 8.72
CA GLN A 304 -26.04 -1.47 9.20
C GLN A 304 -26.67 -0.42 8.26
N ARG A 305 -25.89 0.56 7.80
CA ARG A 305 -26.37 1.57 6.82
C ARG A 305 -26.69 0.96 5.46
N ARG A 306 -25.84 0.05 4.96
CA ARG A 306 -26.04 -0.64 3.67
C ARG A 306 -27.28 -1.53 3.64
N ASN A 307 -27.81 -1.93 4.81
CA ASN A 307 -29.06 -2.66 5.03
C ASN A 307 -29.48 -3.61 3.88
N PRO A 308 -28.88 -4.81 3.79
CA PRO A 308 -29.19 -5.78 2.75
C PRO A 308 -30.70 -6.12 2.70
N PRO A 309 -31.32 -6.24 1.51
CA PRO A 309 -30.69 -6.49 0.21
C PRO A 309 -30.43 -5.24 -0.65
N LYS A 310 -30.64 -4.01 -0.13
CA LYS A 310 -30.59 -2.80 -0.95
C LYS A 310 -29.18 -2.45 -1.44
N ARG A 311 -28.16 -2.65 -0.60
CA ARG A 311 -26.75 -2.52 -0.96
C ARG A 311 -25.99 -3.77 -0.55
N LYS A 312 -24.94 -4.09 -1.30
CA LYS A 312 -24.06 -5.23 -1.00
C LYS A 312 -23.32 -4.98 0.31
N LYS A 313 -23.23 -6.01 1.17
CA LYS A 313 -22.41 -5.93 2.38
C LYS A 313 -20.95 -5.64 2.04
N ILE A 314 -20.24 -5.00 2.96
CA ILE A 314 -18.79 -4.84 2.90
C ILE A 314 -18.14 -5.85 3.84
N MET A 315 -17.01 -6.44 3.44
CA MET A 315 -16.23 -7.34 4.29
C MET A 315 -14.81 -6.82 4.43
N PHE A 316 -14.32 -6.77 5.66
CA PHE A 316 -12.96 -6.34 5.98
C PHE A 316 -12.07 -7.57 6.16
N PHE A 317 -10.96 -7.60 5.44
CA PHE A 317 -9.89 -8.59 5.54
C PHE A 317 -8.69 -7.96 6.22
N TYR A 318 -8.13 -8.65 7.20
CA TYR A 318 -6.99 -8.19 7.97
C TYR A 318 -5.82 -9.16 7.74
N VAL A 319 -4.86 -8.76 6.92
CA VAL A 319 -3.69 -9.56 6.56
C VAL A 319 -2.56 -9.22 7.53
N ILE A 320 -2.35 -10.07 8.53
CA ILE A 320 -1.52 -9.75 9.70
C ILE A 320 -0.68 -10.94 10.17
N SER A 321 0.39 -10.67 10.91
CA SER A 321 1.17 -11.69 11.62
C SER A 321 0.36 -12.36 12.74
N ASP A 322 0.66 -13.63 13.02
CA ASP A 322 0.14 -14.30 14.23
C ASP A 322 0.68 -13.66 15.51
N GLU A 323 1.83 -13.00 15.43
CA GLU A 323 2.52 -12.38 16.57
C GLU A 323 1.83 -11.12 17.09
N VAL A 324 0.91 -10.50 16.34
CA VAL A 324 0.20 -9.28 16.76
C VAL A 324 -0.50 -9.49 18.10
N PHE A 325 -1.17 -10.62 18.23
CA PHE A 325 -1.93 -10.97 19.43
C PHE A 325 -1.08 -11.68 20.48
N SER A 326 0.25 -11.77 20.31
CA SER A 326 1.12 -12.41 21.28
C SER A 326 1.37 -11.50 22.50
N GLU A 327 1.49 -12.10 23.67
CA GLU A 327 1.47 -11.41 24.97
C GLU A 327 2.57 -10.38 25.22
N LYS A 328 3.62 -10.34 24.39
CA LYS A 328 4.65 -9.29 24.49
C LYS A 328 4.06 -7.88 24.34
N ASN A 329 2.79 -7.78 23.96
CA ASN A 329 2.08 -6.57 23.58
C ASN A 329 0.92 -6.23 24.53
N VAL A 330 0.66 -7.05 25.56
CA VAL A 330 -0.35 -6.80 26.59
C VAL A 330 0.37 -6.34 27.88
N ASP A 331 0.45 -5.02 28.05
CA ASP A 331 0.86 -4.31 29.27
C ASP A 331 2.15 -4.77 29.98
N SER A 332 3.24 -4.05 29.70
CA SER A 332 4.44 -3.93 30.56
C SER A 332 4.16 -3.31 31.95
N THR A 333 2.92 -3.34 32.46
CA THR A 333 2.54 -2.66 33.71
C THR A 333 2.08 -3.57 34.83
N ASN A 334 2.08 -4.89 34.67
CA ASN A 334 1.82 -5.79 35.81
C ASN A 334 2.98 -6.76 36.02
N ASN A 335 3.45 -6.75 37.27
CA ASN A 335 4.64 -7.45 37.74
C ASN A 335 4.69 -8.93 37.33
N SER A 336 5.93 -9.32 37.04
CA SER A 336 6.44 -10.67 36.81
C SER A 336 5.90 -11.72 37.79
N GLU A 337 5.95 -12.96 37.31
CA GLU A 337 5.89 -14.23 38.05
C GLU A 337 4.47 -14.79 38.28
N ASN A 338 3.85 -15.32 37.20
CA ASN A 338 3.19 -16.64 37.13
C ASN A 338 2.20 -16.73 35.93
N THR A 339 2.70 -16.71 34.68
CA THR A 339 1.78 -16.70 33.52
C THR A 339 2.46 -17.24 32.27
N SER A 340 2.45 -18.56 32.05
CA SER A 340 2.78 -19.16 30.74
C SER A 340 1.63 -19.98 30.15
N ALA A 341 0.74 -20.52 30.99
CA ALA A 341 -0.45 -21.27 30.54
C ALA A 341 -1.71 -20.40 30.47
N ASN A 342 -1.93 -19.50 31.45
CA ASN A 342 -3.00 -18.50 31.38
C ASN A 342 -2.80 -17.46 30.28
N SER A 343 -1.58 -17.43 29.77
CA SER A 343 -0.99 -16.34 29.02
C SER A 343 -1.22 -16.57 27.51
N VAL A 344 -0.92 -17.78 27.05
CA VAL A 344 -1.31 -18.32 25.73
C VAL A 344 -2.83 -18.31 25.52
N ASN A 345 -3.61 -18.54 26.57
CA ASN A 345 -5.08 -18.50 26.49
C ASN A 345 -5.61 -17.08 26.24
N ILE A 346 -4.95 -16.03 26.76
CA ILE A 346 -5.36 -14.63 26.55
C ILE A 346 -5.18 -14.26 25.07
N SER A 347 -4.00 -14.53 24.51
CA SER A 347 -3.69 -14.31 23.08
C SER A 347 -4.69 -14.97 22.13
N ALA A 348 -5.01 -16.25 22.38
CA ALA A 348 -5.99 -16.98 21.57
C ALA A 348 -7.40 -16.40 21.70
N THR A 349 -7.81 -16.00 22.91
CA THR A 349 -9.13 -15.38 23.11
C THR A 349 -9.24 -14.01 22.45
N GLU A 350 -8.20 -13.18 22.49
CA GLU A 350 -8.20 -11.86 21.87
C GLU A 350 -8.30 -11.95 20.35
N LYS A 351 -7.50 -12.82 19.72
CA LYS A 351 -7.57 -13.07 18.28
C LYS A 351 -8.99 -13.42 17.81
N THR A 352 -9.73 -14.21 18.60
CA THR A 352 -11.11 -14.62 18.26
C THR A 352 -12.17 -13.56 18.53
N LYS A 353 -11.87 -12.47 19.26
CA LYS A 353 -12.84 -11.38 19.50
C LYS A 353 -13.01 -10.46 18.29
N PHE A 354 -11.95 -10.28 17.49
CA PHE A 354 -11.92 -9.29 16.41
C PHE A 354 -12.42 -9.82 15.07
N PHE A 355 -12.31 -11.14 14.85
CA PHE A 355 -12.63 -11.75 13.57
C PHE A 355 -13.81 -12.71 13.69
N ASP A 356 -14.67 -12.68 12.67
CA ASP A 356 -15.76 -13.65 12.56
C ASP A 356 -15.23 -14.99 12.05
N VAL A 357 -14.16 -14.96 11.24
CA VAL A 357 -13.40 -16.13 10.77
C VAL A 357 -11.91 -15.79 10.70
N ILE A 358 -11.05 -16.76 11.02
CA ILE A 358 -9.60 -16.68 10.87
C ILE A 358 -9.15 -17.72 9.85
N ILE A 359 -8.43 -17.28 8.82
CA ILE A 359 -7.82 -18.11 7.79
C ILE A 359 -6.31 -18.19 8.08
N PRO A 360 -5.78 -19.33 8.56
CA PRO A 360 -4.36 -19.49 8.79
C PRO A 360 -3.62 -19.80 7.48
N ILE A 361 -2.55 -19.07 7.20
CA ILE A 361 -1.70 -19.23 6.02
C ILE A 361 -0.45 -20.01 6.41
N ILE A 362 -0.36 -21.21 5.87
CA ILE A 362 0.75 -22.14 6.09
C ILE A 362 1.91 -21.77 5.14
N PRO A 363 3.13 -21.52 5.63
CA PRO A 363 4.25 -21.20 4.73
C PRO A 363 4.46 -22.27 3.66
N ILE A 364 4.60 -21.83 2.40
CA ILE A 364 5.06 -22.70 1.31
C ILE A 364 6.52 -23.11 1.54
N VAL A 365 7.35 -22.19 2.04
CA VAL A 365 8.75 -22.45 2.37
C VAL A 365 9.01 -22.26 3.86
N ASN A 366 9.65 -23.25 4.46
CA ASN A 366 10.06 -23.34 5.85
C ASN A 366 11.48 -23.96 5.92
N ASN A 367 12.11 -23.97 7.09
CA ASN A 367 13.45 -24.56 7.27
C ASN A 367 13.59 -26.00 6.73
N THR A 368 12.48 -26.76 6.63
CA THR A 368 12.52 -28.14 6.14
C THR A 368 12.55 -28.27 4.62
N ASN A 369 12.18 -27.23 3.86
CA ASN A 369 12.21 -27.24 2.39
C ASN A 369 13.03 -26.10 1.76
N SER A 370 13.60 -25.20 2.57
CA SER A 370 14.61 -24.23 2.13
C SER A 370 15.77 -24.91 1.39
N PHE A 371 16.16 -26.12 1.84
CA PHE A 371 17.16 -26.94 1.16
C PHE A 371 16.72 -27.33 -0.26
N ASP A 372 15.52 -27.89 -0.40
CA ASP A 372 15.00 -28.36 -1.70
C ASP A 372 14.86 -27.19 -2.69
N TYR A 373 14.44 -26.02 -2.20
CA TYR A 373 14.42 -24.79 -2.98
C TYR A 373 15.83 -24.41 -3.46
N LEU A 374 16.81 -24.26 -2.55
CA LEU A 374 18.18 -23.90 -2.92
C LEU A 374 18.82 -24.94 -3.85
N LYS A 375 18.60 -26.22 -3.60
CA LYS A 375 19.08 -27.32 -4.43
C LYS A 375 18.53 -27.22 -5.85
N SER A 376 17.21 -27.06 -6.01
CA SER A 376 16.59 -26.91 -7.33
C SER A 376 17.16 -25.70 -8.11
N LYS A 377 17.38 -24.57 -7.43
CA LYS A 377 17.82 -23.33 -8.06
C LYS A 377 19.33 -23.22 -8.31
N LEU A 378 20.14 -23.89 -7.49
CA LEU A 378 21.60 -23.74 -7.53
C LEU A 378 22.33 -24.98 -8.04
N LEU A 379 21.78 -26.17 -7.85
CA LEU A 379 22.39 -27.41 -8.34
C LEU A 379 21.75 -27.89 -9.64
N ASP A 380 20.42 -27.85 -9.73
CA ASP A 380 19.71 -28.38 -10.90
C ASP A 380 19.67 -27.37 -12.06
N GLU A 381 19.43 -26.08 -11.79
CA GLU A 381 19.42 -25.03 -12.83
C GLU A 381 20.83 -24.59 -13.30
N LEU A 382 21.87 -24.76 -12.48
CA LEU A 382 23.17 -24.11 -12.69
C LEU A 382 24.35 -25.08 -12.96
N GLU A 383 24.07 -26.37 -13.10
CA GLU A 383 25.01 -27.45 -13.52
C GLU A 383 26.37 -27.47 -12.77
N ILE A 384 26.36 -27.29 -11.45
CA ILE A 384 27.60 -27.32 -10.64
C ILE A 384 28.20 -28.73 -10.61
N THR A 385 29.49 -28.85 -10.93
CA THR A 385 30.23 -30.11 -11.12
C THR A 385 30.55 -30.88 -9.83
N ASP A 386 30.66 -30.21 -8.68
CA ASP A 386 30.96 -30.83 -7.38
C ASP A 386 29.72 -30.91 -6.49
N LYS A 387 28.78 -31.80 -6.87
CA LYS A 387 27.43 -31.83 -6.29
C LYS A 387 27.41 -32.17 -4.80
N ASN A 388 28.25 -33.11 -4.33
CA ASN A 388 28.10 -33.66 -2.97
C ASN A 388 28.56 -32.70 -1.86
N ASP A 389 29.70 -32.02 -2.03
CA ASP A 389 30.20 -31.07 -1.03
C ASP A 389 29.36 -29.78 -1.00
N PHE A 390 28.95 -29.29 -2.17
CA PHE A 390 28.08 -28.13 -2.27
C PHE A 390 26.67 -28.43 -1.73
N GLU A 391 26.11 -29.62 -2.01
CA GLU A 391 24.82 -30.05 -1.46
C GLU A 391 24.83 -30.12 0.06
N THR A 392 25.90 -30.68 0.66
CA THR A 392 26.06 -30.71 2.12
C THR A 392 26.10 -29.30 2.71
N PHE A 393 26.80 -28.38 2.05
CA PHE A 393 26.83 -26.97 2.43
C PHE A 393 25.46 -26.29 2.32
N LEU A 394 24.73 -26.51 1.22
CA LEU A 394 23.37 -25.98 1.06
C LEU A 394 22.44 -26.48 2.17
N TYR A 395 22.52 -27.76 2.52
CA TYR A 395 21.74 -28.32 3.62
C TYR A 395 22.04 -27.60 4.93
N GLN A 396 23.33 -27.44 5.28
CA GLN A 396 23.73 -26.74 6.50
C GLN A 396 23.27 -25.28 6.52
N ALA A 397 23.42 -24.56 5.41
CA ALA A 397 22.99 -23.17 5.29
C ALA A 397 21.46 -23.02 5.41
N SER A 398 20.71 -23.94 4.78
CA SER A 398 19.25 -23.89 4.74
C SER A 398 18.57 -24.01 6.10
N LEU A 399 19.24 -24.64 7.08
CA LEU A 399 18.74 -24.76 8.46
C LEU A 399 18.57 -23.41 9.16
N PHE A 400 19.23 -22.36 8.66
CA PHE A 400 19.24 -21.02 9.25
C PHE A 400 18.45 -19.99 8.43
N ILE A 401 17.81 -20.39 7.33
CA ILE A 401 17.10 -19.49 6.44
C ILE A 401 15.66 -20.00 6.27
N ASP A 402 14.71 -19.37 6.96
CA ASP A 402 13.27 -19.69 6.94
C ASP A 402 12.46 -18.79 6.00
N ASP A 403 12.98 -17.65 5.57
CA ASP A 403 12.24 -16.69 4.75
C ASP A 403 12.47 -16.88 3.24
N LEU A 404 11.39 -17.13 2.50
CA LEU A 404 11.41 -17.32 1.05
C LEU A 404 11.91 -16.11 0.27
N ARG A 405 11.61 -14.88 0.70
CA ARG A 405 12.11 -13.66 0.04
C ARG A 405 13.61 -13.54 0.23
N VAL A 406 14.12 -13.90 1.41
CA VAL A 406 15.56 -13.96 1.68
C VAL A 406 16.24 -15.00 0.78
N LEU A 407 15.68 -16.20 0.67
CA LEU A 407 16.19 -17.25 -0.23
C LEU A 407 16.20 -16.80 -1.70
N LYS A 408 15.09 -16.26 -2.20
CA LYS A 408 15.00 -15.71 -3.56
C LYS A 408 16.05 -14.62 -3.79
N ASN A 409 16.25 -13.73 -2.83
CA ASN A 409 17.27 -12.70 -2.92
C ASN A 409 18.69 -13.30 -2.99
N MET A 410 19.01 -14.29 -2.16
CA MET A 410 20.30 -14.99 -2.19
C MET A 410 20.55 -15.67 -3.55
N VAL A 411 19.54 -16.37 -4.10
CA VAL A 411 19.63 -17.00 -5.43
C VAL A 411 19.82 -15.96 -6.53
N ASN A 412 19.04 -14.88 -6.49
CA ASN A 412 19.15 -13.78 -7.46
C ASN A 412 20.54 -13.14 -7.44
N GLU A 413 21.05 -12.80 -6.25
CA GLU A 413 22.39 -12.28 -6.10
C GLU A 413 23.42 -13.28 -6.64
N PHE A 414 23.29 -14.57 -6.31
CA PHE A 414 24.21 -15.59 -6.81
C PHE A 414 24.22 -15.69 -8.33
N LYS A 415 23.05 -15.67 -8.98
CA LYS A 415 22.93 -15.67 -10.44
C LYS A 415 23.67 -14.48 -11.06
N VAL A 416 23.52 -13.28 -10.49
CA VAL A 416 24.23 -12.07 -10.95
C VAL A 416 25.74 -12.19 -10.76
N TYR A 417 26.20 -12.54 -9.55
CA TYR A 417 27.63 -12.67 -9.28
C TYR A 417 28.29 -13.77 -10.13
N LYS A 418 27.60 -14.91 -10.33
CA LYS A 418 28.10 -15.99 -11.18
C LYS A 418 28.31 -15.51 -12.62
N GLU A 419 27.38 -14.74 -13.18
CA GLU A 419 27.51 -14.25 -14.56
C GLU A 419 28.57 -13.15 -14.70
N ILE A 420 28.70 -12.24 -13.73
CA ILE A 420 29.79 -11.25 -13.69
C ILE A 420 31.16 -11.93 -13.69
N HIS A 421 31.27 -13.08 -13.03
CA HIS A 421 32.53 -13.81 -12.85
C HIS A 421 32.69 -15.05 -13.72
N LYS A 422 31.87 -15.19 -14.76
CA LYS A 422 31.83 -16.37 -15.62
C LYS A 422 33.17 -16.72 -16.27
N GLU A 423 33.98 -15.71 -16.60
CA GLU A 423 35.31 -15.88 -17.21
C GLU A 423 36.45 -16.10 -16.20
N ASN A 424 36.16 -15.97 -14.89
CA ASN A 424 37.13 -16.18 -13.84
C ASN A 424 37.11 -17.65 -13.38
N ILE A 425 38.01 -18.45 -13.95
CA ILE A 425 38.15 -19.90 -13.70
C ILE A 425 38.53 -20.23 -12.23
N GLU A 426 38.98 -19.24 -11.44
CA GLU A 426 39.47 -19.44 -10.07
C GLU A 426 38.42 -19.28 -8.96
N ILE A 427 37.16 -18.99 -9.28
CA ILE A 427 36.13 -18.72 -8.27
C ILE A 427 35.43 -20.01 -7.86
N ASP A 428 35.56 -20.35 -6.58
CA ASP A 428 34.82 -21.42 -5.94
C ASP A 428 33.37 -20.96 -5.67
N TYR A 429 32.40 -21.63 -6.29
CA TYR A 429 30.98 -21.32 -6.13
C TYR A 429 30.48 -21.52 -4.70
N LYS A 430 31.08 -22.43 -3.91
CA LYS A 430 30.77 -22.61 -2.48
C LYS A 430 31.15 -21.37 -1.70
N GLN A 431 32.36 -20.85 -1.91
CA GLN A 431 32.83 -19.61 -1.29
C GLN A 431 32.01 -18.41 -1.75
N LEU A 432 31.66 -18.34 -3.03
CA LEU A 432 30.82 -17.27 -3.56
C LEU A 432 29.43 -17.27 -2.92
N PHE A 433 28.77 -18.43 -2.83
CA PHE A 433 27.46 -18.51 -2.21
C PHE A 433 27.52 -18.26 -0.70
N ALA A 434 28.57 -18.72 -0.01
CA ALA A 434 28.80 -18.38 1.40
C ALA A 434 28.94 -16.86 1.61
N LEU A 435 29.66 -16.17 0.72
CA LEU A 435 29.79 -14.71 0.76
C LEU A 435 28.45 -14.01 0.55
N ILE A 436 27.59 -14.55 -0.33
CA ILE A 436 26.25 -14.00 -0.58
C ILE A 436 25.32 -14.23 0.60
N ILE A 437 25.33 -15.43 1.20
CA ILE A 437 24.60 -15.70 2.44
C ILE A 437 25.02 -14.69 3.50
N TYR A 438 26.33 -14.50 3.70
CA TYR A 438 26.84 -13.54 4.67
C TYR A 438 26.41 -12.11 4.34
N LYS A 439 26.54 -11.66 3.09
CA LYS A 439 26.11 -10.34 2.64
C LYS A 439 24.62 -10.10 2.88
N THR A 440 23.77 -11.08 2.60
CA THR A 440 22.33 -10.96 2.78
C THR A 440 21.95 -10.90 4.27
N LEU A 441 22.55 -11.76 5.11
CA LEU A 441 22.23 -11.82 6.54
C LEU A 441 22.90 -10.70 7.37
N ASN A 442 24.11 -10.30 7.02
CA ASN A 442 24.95 -9.31 7.72
C ASN A 442 25.44 -8.20 6.77
N SER A 443 24.50 -7.54 6.09
CA SER A 443 24.81 -6.50 5.10
C SER A 443 25.64 -5.33 5.64
N GLY A 444 25.49 -4.99 6.92
CA GLY A 444 26.28 -3.95 7.59
C GLY A 444 27.77 -4.28 7.62
N ASP A 445 28.12 -5.45 8.14
CA ASP A 445 29.53 -5.89 8.24
C ASP A 445 30.14 -6.13 6.85
N PHE A 446 29.35 -6.67 5.92
CA PHE A 446 29.79 -6.83 4.53
C PHE A 446 30.14 -5.48 3.86
N ASN A 447 29.38 -4.41 4.14
CA ASN A 447 29.70 -3.07 3.63
C ASN A 447 30.99 -2.50 4.23
N ASP A 448 31.32 -2.88 5.46
CA ASP A 448 32.58 -2.48 6.11
C ASP A 448 33.76 -3.30 5.61
N LEU A 449 33.56 -4.57 5.23
CA LEU A 449 34.57 -5.39 4.56
C LEU A 449 35.12 -4.68 3.30
N VAL A 450 34.24 -4.07 2.49
CA VAL A 450 34.63 -3.30 1.30
C VAL A 450 35.52 -2.09 1.66
N LYS A 451 35.39 -1.56 2.89
CA LYS A 451 36.23 -0.47 3.43
C LYS A 451 37.43 -0.99 4.24
N SER A 452 37.72 -2.29 4.18
CA SER A 452 38.76 -2.96 5.00
C SER A 452 38.54 -2.78 6.51
N LYS A 453 37.29 -2.93 6.95
CA LYS A 453 36.85 -2.83 8.35
C LYS A 453 35.82 -3.93 8.64
N GLY A 454 35.43 -4.08 9.90
CA GLY A 454 34.41 -5.04 10.32
C GLY A 454 34.98 -6.37 10.83
N ASP A 455 34.08 -7.18 11.36
CA ASP A 455 34.40 -8.46 12.01
C ASP A 455 34.89 -9.47 10.97
N LEU A 456 34.21 -9.54 9.81
CA LEU A 456 34.60 -10.44 8.72
C LEU A 456 35.99 -10.08 8.15
N TYR A 457 36.30 -8.79 8.00
CA TYR A 457 37.64 -8.37 7.57
C TYR A 457 38.72 -8.82 8.55
N THR A 458 38.46 -8.65 9.84
CA THR A 458 39.39 -9.05 10.91
C THR A 458 39.63 -10.55 10.90
N GLN A 459 38.57 -11.36 10.82
CA GLN A 459 38.69 -12.83 10.73
C GLN A 459 39.46 -13.28 9.48
N ILE A 460 39.19 -12.66 8.32
CA ILE A 460 39.93 -12.97 7.09
C ILE A 460 41.41 -12.61 7.27
N LYS A 461 41.72 -11.45 7.86
CA LYS A 461 43.09 -11.01 8.13
C LYS A 461 43.81 -11.97 9.08
N ASP A 462 43.20 -12.32 10.21
CA ASP A 462 43.79 -13.19 11.22
C ASP A 462 44.04 -14.60 10.67
N SER A 463 43.09 -15.16 9.91
CA SER A 463 43.27 -16.48 9.26
C SER A 463 44.43 -16.51 8.25
N LEU A 464 44.77 -15.36 7.66
CA LEU A 464 45.90 -15.22 6.73
C LEU A 464 47.21 -15.08 7.48
N GLU A 465 47.21 -14.45 8.65
CA GLU A 465 48.39 -14.34 9.51
C GLU A 465 48.77 -15.71 10.11
N ASP A 466 47.78 -16.49 10.55
CA ASP A 466 47.99 -17.84 11.12
C ASP A 466 48.50 -18.86 10.09
N ASN A 467 48.11 -18.74 8.82
CA ASN A 467 48.57 -19.63 7.74
C ASN A 467 49.98 -19.30 7.20
N ASN A 468 50.64 -18.25 7.71
CA ASN A 468 52.03 -17.90 7.39
C ASN A 468 53.03 -18.30 8.50
N GLY A 469 52.57 -19.00 9.54
CA GLY A 469 53.37 -19.51 10.66
C GLY A 469 53.96 -20.89 10.44
#